data_AF-A0A7X5UKI3-F1
#
_entry.id   AF-A0A7X5UKI3-F1
#
_cell.length_a   1.000
_cell.length_b   1.000
_cell.length_c   1.000
_cell.angle_alpha   90.00
_cell.angle_beta   90.00
_cell.angle_gamma   90.00
#
_symmetry.space_group_name_H-M   'P 1'
#
loop_
_entity.id
_entity.type
_entity.pdbx_description
1 polymer ?
#
loop_
_entity_poly.entity_id
_entity_poly.type
_entity_poly.pdbx_seq_one_letter_code
_entity_poly.pdbx_strand_id
1 'polypeptide(L)'
;MAFVIGEPCVDVKDMTCIEECPVDCIYEGERMLYIHPTECIDCAACEPVCPVEAIRPAQHVDEEWKPFQESAQQAFTGIGSPGGSTKVDTPIPDTEFVKTLPRKED
;
A
#
# COMPACT_ATOMS: atom_id res chain seq x y z
N MET A 1 11.93 -8.56 -2.18
CA MET A 1 10.52 -8.84 -2.51
C MET A 1 9.65 -8.03 -1.59
N ALA A 2 9.06 -6.98 -2.13
CA ALA A 2 8.31 -5.99 -1.37
C ALA A 2 7.17 -6.58 -0.53
N PHE A 3 6.74 -5.80 0.45
CA PHE A 3 5.47 -5.98 1.14
C PHE A 3 4.33 -5.43 0.29
N VAL A 4 3.12 -5.95 0.50
CA VAL A 4 1.88 -5.51 -0.17
C VAL A 4 0.85 -5.15 0.89
N ILE A 5 0.04 -4.14 0.59
CA ILE A 5 -1.13 -3.74 1.40
C ILE A 5 -2.39 -4.27 0.70
N GLY A 6 -3.26 -4.94 1.44
CA GLY A 6 -4.45 -5.60 0.92
C GLY A 6 -5.77 -4.97 1.36
N GLU A 7 -6.85 -5.71 1.08
CA GLU A 7 -8.25 -5.32 1.32
C GLU A 7 -8.55 -4.74 2.70
N PRO A 8 -7.96 -5.23 3.83
CA PRO A 8 -8.27 -4.66 5.14
C PRO A 8 -7.91 -3.18 5.29
N CYS A 9 -7.01 -2.62 4.46
CA CYS A 9 -6.66 -1.20 4.47
C CYS A 9 -7.69 -0.30 3.77
N VAL A 10 -8.48 -0.86 2.83
CA VAL A 10 -9.46 -0.10 2.03
C VAL A 10 -10.49 0.54 2.94
N ASP A 11 -10.68 1.86 2.79
CA ASP A 11 -11.51 2.74 3.62
C ASP A 11 -11.11 2.86 5.10
N VAL A 12 -10.06 2.17 5.56
CA VAL A 12 -9.57 2.26 6.95
C VAL A 12 -8.42 3.26 7.08
N LYS A 13 -7.39 3.13 6.23
CA LYS A 13 -6.23 4.03 6.16
C LYS A 13 -5.71 4.50 7.54
N ASP A 14 -5.32 3.55 8.40
CA ASP A 14 -4.80 3.86 9.75
C ASP A 14 -3.47 4.63 9.74
N MET A 15 -2.68 4.52 8.67
CA MET A 15 -1.43 5.26 8.43
C MET A 15 -0.25 5.03 9.39
N THR A 16 -0.42 4.31 10.51
CA THR A 16 0.69 4.01 11.44
C THR A 16 1.91 3.37 10.74
N CYS A 17 1.68 2.56 9.70
CA CYS A 17 2.74 1.93 8.93
C CYS A 17 3.69 2.91 8.21
N ILE A 18 3.24 4.15 7.91
CA ILE A 18 4.08 5.16 7.27
C ILE A 18 5.23 5.57 8.19
N GLU A 19 4.94 5.80 9.47
CA GLU A 19 5.93 6.26 10.46
C GLU A 19 7.05 5.23 10.68
N GLU A 20 6.74 3.95 10.50
CA GLU A 20 7.68 2.84 10.69
C GLU A 20 8.50 2.51 9.44
N CYS A 21 8.21 3.11 8.28
CA CYS A 21 8.91 2.79 7.05
C CYS A 21 10.26 3.52 6.95
N PRO A 22 11.42 2.84 7.06
CA PRO A 22 12.73 3.49 7.11
C PRO A 22 13.17 4.13 5.79
N VAL A 23 12.50 3.79 4.69
CA VAL A 23 12.77 4.29 3.34
C VAL A 23 11.61 5.11 2.78
N ASP A 24 10.62 5.43 3.62
CA ASP A 24 9.49 6.28 3.28
C ASP A 24 8.74 5.80 2.01
N CYS A 25 8.62 4.49 1.80
CA CYS A 25 8.08 3.92 0.55
C CYS A 25 6.59 3.56 0.61
N ILE A 26 5.83 4.11 1.57
CA ILE A 26 4.39 3.86 1.73
C ILE A 26 3.63 5.13 1.39
N TYR A 27 2.86 5.10 0.31
CA TYR A 27 2.20 6.25 -0.27
C TYR A 27 0.70 6.19 0.04
N GLU A 28 0.13 7.33 0.41
CA GLU A 28 -1.30 7.46 0.61
C GLU A 28 -2.04 7.45 -0.74
N GLY A 29 -3.03 6.58 -0.91
CA GLY A 29 -4.04 6.66 -1.98
C GLY A 29 -5.36 7.23 -1.47
N GLU A 30 -6.36 7.41 -2.34
CA GLU A 30 -7.66 7.96 -1.90
C GLU A 30 -8.42 6.97 -0.99
N ARG A 31 -8.31 5.66 -1.24
CA ARG A 31 -9.03 4.58 -0.56
C ARG A 31 -8.17 3.72 0.34
N MET A 32 -6.89 3.55 0.02
CA MET A 32 -5.96 2.72 0.79
C MET A 32 -4.53 3.26 0.70
N LEU A 33 -3.60 2.64 1.43
CA LEU A 33 -2.17 2.90 1.32
C LEU A 33 -1.53 1.93 0.32
N TYR A 34 -0.44 2.35 -0.31
CA TYR A 34 0.32 1.55 -1.28
C TYR A 34 1.80 1.50 -0.93
N ILE A 35 2.39 0.30 -0.90
CA ILE A 35 3.85 0.13 -0.75
C ILE A 35 4.47 0.12 -2.15
N HIS A 36 5.46 0.99 -2.39
CA HIS A 36 6.15 1.03 -3.67
C HIS A 36 7.04 -0.22 -3.86
N PRO A 37 6.80 -1.05 -4.90
CA PRO A 37 7.35 -2.40 -4.98
C PRO A 37 8.86 -2.46 -5.23
N THR A 38 9.45 -1.37 -5.76
CA THR A 38 10.91 -1.30 -5.99
C THR A 38 11.65 -0.44 -4.97
N GLU A 39 10.94 0.35 -4.16
CA GLU A 39 11.56 1.17 -3.11
C GLU A 39 11.58 0.42 -1.77
N CYS A 40 10.62 -0.49 -1.58
CA CYS A 40 10.60 -1.37 -0.43
C CYS A 40 11.88 -2.22 -0.34
N ILE A 41 12.51 -2.19 0.82
CA ILE A 41 13.75 -2.92 1.14
C ILE A 41 13.51 -4.15 2.03
N ASP A 42 12.26 -4.61 2.12
CA ASP A 42 11.84 -5.80 2.88
C ASP A 42 12.22 -5.79 4.39
N CYS A 43 12.24 -4.62 5.02
CA CYS A 43 12.64 -4.48 6.42
C CYS A 43 11.63 -5.06 7.45
N ALA A 44 10.40 -5.38 7.02
CA ALA A 44 9.30 -5.90 7.84
C ALA A 44 8.79 -5.00 8.99
N ALA A 45 9.24 -3.74 9.10
CA ALA A 45 8.82 -2.84 10.18
C ALA A 45 7.34 -2.44 10.13
N CYS A 46 6.77 -2.30 8.93
CA CYS A 46 5.39 -1.86 8.73
C CYS A 46 4.34 -2.94 9.03
N GLU A 47 4.66 -4.23 8.86
CA GLU A 47 3.71 -5.34 9.06
C GLU A 47 3.12 -5.41 10.47
N PRO A 48 3.92 -5.49 11.55
CA PRO A 48 3.40 -5.72 12.90
C PRO A 48 2.63 -4.53 13.49
N VAL A 49 2.73 -3.34 12.89
CA VAL A 49 2.07 -2.13 13.40
C VAL A 49 0.72 -1.87 12.76
N CYS A 50 0.34 -2.59 11.70
CA CYS A 50 -0.96 -2.41 11.06
C CYS A 50 -2.07 -3.04 11.92
N PRO A 51 -3.00 -2.26 12.51
CA PRO A 51 -3.99 -2.78 13.46
C PRO A 51 -5.06 -3.69 12.82
N VAL A 52 -5.24 -3.57 11.50
CA VAL A 52 -6.19 -4.38 10.71
C VAL A 52 -5.48 -5.45 9.88
N GLU A 53 -4.19 -5.70 10.17
CA GLU A 53 -3.40 -6.76 9.54
C GLU A 53 -3.38 -6.72 8.00
N ALA A 54 -3.40 -5.52 7.42
CA ALA A 54 -3.49 -5.33 5.97
C ALA A 54 -2.18 -5.55 5.21
N ILE A 55 -1.06 -5.82 5.90
CA ILE A 55 0.28 -5.79 5.30
C ILE A 55 0.89 -7.18 5.36
N ARG A 56 1.37 -7.70 4.22
CA ARG A 56 1.99 -9.03 4.12
C ARG A 56 3.17 -9.03 3.15
N PRO A 57 4.17 -9.93 3.30
CA PRO A 57 5.19 -10.13 2.28
C PRO A 57 4.54 -10.61 0.98
N ALA A 58 4.83 -9.98 -0.17
CA ALA A 58 4.17 -10.32 -1.43
C ALA A 58 4.35 -11.79 -1.86
N GLN A 59 5.44 -12.43 -1.45
CA GLN A 59 5.66 -13.86 -1.72
C GLN A 59 4.83 -14.83 -0.87
N HIS A 60 4.12 -14.33 0.15
CA HIS A 60 3.40 -15.14 1.14
C HIS A 60 1.88 -14.88 1.13
N VAL A 61 1.34 -14.30 0.06
CA VAL A 61 -0.09 -14.03 -0.05
C VAL A 61 -0.77 -14.98 -1.03
N ASP A 62 -2.03 -15.28 -0.75
CA ASP A 62 -2.87 -16.17 -1.56
C ASP A 62 -3.48 -15.46 -2.77
N GLU A 63 -4.26 -16.19 -3.58
CA GLU A 63 -4.81 -15.67 -4.84
C GLU A 63 -5.68 -14.43 -4.68
N GLU A 64 -6.37 -14.30 -3.54
CA GLU A 64 -7.22 -13.16 -3.21
C GLU A 64 -6.45 -11.84 -3.11
N TRP A 65 -5.14 -11.91 -2.86
CA TRP A 65 -4.26 -10.73 -2.73
C TRP A 65 -3.60 -10.32 -4.05
N LYS A 66 -3.61 -11.18 -5.08
CA LYS A 66 -2.99 -10.87 -6.38
C LYS A 66 -3.46 -9.54 -6.98
N PRO A 67 -4.77 -9.18 -6.95
CA PRO A 67 -5.23 -7.89 -7.46
C PRO A 67 -4.64 -6.68 -6.71
N PHE A 68 -4.32 -6.84 -5.42
CA PHE A 68 -3.67 -5.80 -4.61
C PHE A 68 -2.18 -5.68 -4.94
N GLN A 69 -1.51 -6.79 -5.24
CA GLN A 69 -0.12 -6.77 -5.72
C GLN A 69 0.00 -6.05 -7.08
N GLU A 70 -0.93 -6.36 -8.00
CA GLU A 70 -1.03 -5.68 -9.28
C GLU A 70 -1.33 -4.19 -9.08
N SER A 71 -2.24 -3.88 -8.15
CA SER A 71 -2.58 -2.49 -7.84
C SER A 71 -1.40 -1.71 -7.25
N ALA A 72 -0.60 -2.36 -6.39
CA ALA A 72 0.63 -1.77 -5.85
C ALA A 72 1.67 -1.46 -6.93
N GLN A 73 1.63 -2.08 -8.11
CA GLN A 73 2.47 -1.69 -9.25
C GLN A 73 1.80 -0.59 -10.07
N GLN A 74 0.51 -0.74 -10.34
CA GLN A 74 -0.25 0.17 -11.21
C GLN A 74 -0.37 1.58 -10.63
N ALA A 75 -0.51 1.71 -9.31
CA ALA A 75 -0.65 3.00 -8.63
C ALA A 75 0.54 3.95 -8.90
N PHE A 76 1.72 3.40 -9.20
CA PHE A 76 2.94 4.18 -9.45
C PHE A 76 3.24 4.42 -10.93
N THR A 77 2.44 3.91 -11.86
CA THR A 77 2.69 4.07 -13.31
C THR A 77 2.74 5.53 -13.76
N GLY A 78 1.99 6.43 -13.10
CA GLY A 78 1.97 7.86 -13.42
C GLY A 78 3.08 8.69 -12.76
N ILE A 79 3.63 8.22 -11.64
CA ILE A 79 4.61 8.99 -10.82
C ILE A 79 6.00 8.36 -10.75
N GLY A 80 6.15 7.12 -11.24
CA GLY A 80 7.40 6.38 -11.18
C GLY A 80 7.79 6.05 -9.75
N SER A 81 9.07 6.26 -9.41
CA SER A 81 9.65 6.04 -8.08
C SER A 81 10.04 7.40 -7.48
N PRO A 82 9.16 8.04 -6.68
CA PRO A 82 9.43 9.35 -6.07
C PRO A 82 10.58 9.33 -5.06
N GLY A 83 10.87 8.16 -4.48
CA GLY A 83 11.89 7.96 -3.47
C GLY A 83 11.55 8.61 -2.14
N GLY A 84 10.29 8.50 -1.71
CA GLY A 84 9.77 9.00 -0.44
C GLY A 84 8.34 9.54 -0.56
N SER A 85 7.42 9.05 0.29
CA SER A 85 6.03 9.49 0.39
C SER A 85 5.93 10.99 0.71
N THR A 86 6.85 11.51 1.51
CA THR A 86 6.95 12.93 1.88
C THR A 86 7.24 13.87 0.70
N LYS A 87 7.60 13.34 -0.48
CA LYS A 87 7.81 14.10 -1.71
C LYS A 87 6.57 14.19 -2.59
N VAL A 88 5.46 13.60 -2.16
CA VAL A 88 4.20 13.55 -2.89
C VAL A 88 3.15 14.26 -2.04
N ASP A 89 2.78 15.48 -2.45
CA ASP A 89 1.93 16.39 -1.65
C ASP A 89 0.44 16.01 -1.63
N THR A 90 0.02 15.02 -2.43
CA THR A 90 -1.37 14.60 -2.55
C THR A 90 -1.48 13.09 -2.55
N PRO A 91 -2.58 12.52 -2.03
CA PRO A 91 -2.86 11.10 -2.22
C PRO A 91 -2.76 10.73 -3.71
N ILE A 92 -2.07 9.63 -4.00
CA ILE A 92 -1.96 9.09 -5.34
C ILE A 92 -3.32 8.55 -5.78
N PRO A 93 -3.66 8.60 -7.08
CA PRO A 93 -4.92 8.03 -7.54
C PRO A 93 -4.92 6.52 -7.28
N ASP A 94 -6.00 6.01 -6.69
CA ASP A 94 -6.18 4.57 -6.59
C ASP A 94 -6.31 3.95 -7.99
N THR A 95 -6.03 2.65 -8.06
CA THR A 95 -6.23 1.86 -9.28
C THR A 95 -7.72 1.63 -9.53
N GLU A 96 -8.09 1.33 -10.78
CA GLU A 96 -9.49 1.01 -11.13
C GLU A 96 -10.04 -0.18 -10.33
N PHE A 97 -9.19 -1.16 -10.01
CA PHE A 97 -9.56 -2.26 -9.13
C PHE A 97 -10.02 -1.74 -7.75
N VAL A 98 -9.21 -0.93 -7.08
CA VAL A 98 -9.53 -0.43 -5.74
C VAL A 98 -10.74 0.52 -5.75
N LYS A 99 -10.88 1.34 -6.80
CA LYS A 99 -12.05 2.22 -6.96
C LYS A 99 -13.37 1.46 -7.05
N THR A 100 -13.36 0.27 -7.63
CA THR A 100 -14.57 -0.54 -7.85
C THR A 100 -14.93 -1.44 -6.66
N LEU A 101 -14.07 -1.53 -5.64
CA LEU A 101 -14.38 -2.28 -4.43
C LEU A 101 -15.57 -1.65 -3.67
N PRO A 102 -16.47 -2.47 -3.11
CA PRO A 102 -17.53 -2.00 -2.23
C PRO A 102 -16.97 -1.09 -1.13
N ARG A 103 -17.72 -0.05 -0.78
CA ARG A 103 -17.38 0.82 0.36
C ARG A 103 -17.57 0.03 1.65
N LYS A 104 -16.59 0.11 2.56
CA LYS A 104 -16.81 -0.36 3.93
C LYS A 104 -17.70 0.67 4.64
N GLU A 105 -18.79 0.19 5.23
CA GLU A 105 -19.64 0.99 6.11
C GLU A 105 -18.98 1.00 7.51
N ASP A 106 -18.98 2.17 8.17
CA ASP A 106 -18.41 2.40 9.51
C ASP A 106 -19.03 1.53 10.62
#